data_AF-A0A512T005-F1
#
_entry.id   AF-A0A512T005-F1
#
_cell.length_a   1.000
_cell.length_b   1.000
_cell.length_c   1.000
_cell.angle_alpha   90.00
_cell.angle_beta   90.00
_cell.angle_gamma   90.00
#
_symmetry.space_group_name_H-M   'P 1'
#
loop_
_entity.id
_entity.type
_entity.pdbx_description
1 polymer ?
#
loop_
_entity_poly.entity_id
_entity_poly.type
_entity_poly.pdbx_seq_one_letter_code
_entity_poly.pdbx_strand_id
1 'polypeptide(L)'
;MDEGIGKRVADSMPEGLRQMELAARVGMTPDALSRALSGGRAFSSIEIAQVAEVLSADLHWLITGEPDPHRLLVAARHTFDADSKTRSVPSWPRDSEVLEDIGMIYRQATAAMASSEGSTLPTSPDALRTALGEGFVRRFADLLEANLAVDVVRVAGLTTAYSFTVNHRMVIALPSTGNWFWENWSMAHEYCHLAKGHHEAGIADEAEANAFAAELLLPAAAMREMDWTEVQAPQLATRVWDWGISTDALAKRLQALNIPRSPLVDGLLGKKTQALLRHHWRQPETETGDAITLRMDAAAARRFPVTVQDAHLALIADGRTPKTGLAWMLGVPADDLDVEVPVPETVAVEDLLADLRTSPEGS
;
A
#
# COMPACT_ATOMS: atom_id res chain seq x y z
N MET A 1 -6.32 13.94 -34.00
CA MET A 1 -7.15 15.14 -33.78
C MET A 1 -7.30 15.28 -32.28
N ASP A 2 -6.83 16.42 -31.78
CA ASP A 2 -6.42 16.67 -30.39
C ASP A 2 -7.55 17.33 -29.57
N GLU A 3 -8.81 16.89 -29.79
CA GLU A 3 -10.01 17.66 -29.38
C GLU A 3 -10.36 17.59 -27.88
N GLY A 4 -9.58 16.86 -27.06
CA GLY A 4 -9.88 16.67 -25.63
C GLY A 4 -8.84 17.25 -24.67
N ILE A 5 -7.57 17.40 -25.07
CA ILE A 5 -6.48 17.74 -24.14
C ILE A 5 -6.67 19.15 -23.57
N GLY A 6 -6.93 20.14 -24.43
CA GLY A 6 -7.12 21.54 -24.01
C GLY A 6 -8.24 21.72 -22.98
N LYS A 7 -9.36 21.00 -23.17
CA LYS A 7 -10.47 20.99 -22.22
C LYS A 7 -10.09 20.35 -20.89
N ARG A 8 -9.43 19.19 -20.91
CA ARG A 8 -8.96 18.50 -19.70
C ARG A 8 -7.95 19.30 -18.90
N VAL A 9 -7.04 20.02 -19.57
CA VAL A 9 -6.15 20.98 -18.91
C VAL A 9 -6.94 22.10 -18.25
N ALA A 10 -7.93 22.68 -18.94
CA ALA A 10 -8.78 23.74 -18.39
C ALA A 10 -9.59 23.25 -17.16
N ASP A 11 -10.16 22.04 -17.24
CA ASP A 11 -10.93 21.42 -16.16
C ASP A 11 -10.04 21.06 -14.95
N SER A 12 -8.73 20.89 -15.14
CA SER A 12 -7.75 20.62 -14.07
C SER A 12 -7.18 21.87 -13.40
N MET A 13 -7.55 23.06 -13.85
CA MET A 13 -7.04 24.29 -13.26
C MET A 13 -7.69 24.54 -11.88
N PRO A 14 -6.90 24.69 -10.80
CA PRO A 14 -7.45 24.97 -9.47
C PRO A 14 -8.10 26.37 -9.41
N GLU A 15 -9.12 26.51 -8.57
CA GLU A 15 -9.82 27.78 -8.35
C GLU A 15 -8.84 28.87 -7.92
N GLY A 16 -8.69 29.91 -8.75
CA GLY A 16 -7.82 31.06 -8.50
C GLY A 16 -6.53 31.11 -9.32
N LEU A 17 -6.10 30.01 -9.95
CA LEU A 17 -4.95 30.03 -10.87
C LEU A 17 -5.36 30.64 -12.21
N ARG A 18 -4.69 31.72 -12.65
CA ARG A 18 -5.00 32.35 -13.95
C ARG A 18 -4.23 31.67 -15.08
N GLN A 19 -4.83 31.59 -16.27
CA GLN A 19 -4.16 31.03 -17.47
C GLN A 19 -2.82 31.73 -17.76
N MET A 20 -2.74 33.05 -17.54
CA MET A 20 -1.50 33.80 -17.69
C MET A 20 -0.38 33.32 -16.74
N GLU A 21 -0.72 32.93 -15.52
CA GLU A 21 0.24 32.43 -14.53
C GLU A 21 0.68 31.02 -14.86
N LEU A 22 -0.25 30.17 -15.33
CA LEU A 22 0.07 28.84 -15.84
C LEU A 22 1.04 28.95 -17.02
N ALA A 23 0.74 29.80 -18.02
CA ALA A 23 1.58 30.02 -19.19
C ALA A 23 3.01 30.41 -18.80
N ALA A 24 3.15 31.35 -17.85
CA ALA A 24 4.46 31.77 -17.35
C ALA A 24 5.24 30.61 -16.68
N ARG A 25 4.55 29.76 -15.91
CA ARG A 25 5.18 28.62 -15.21
C ARG A 25 5.62 27.50 -16.15
N VAL A 26 4.88 27.27 -17.24
CA VAL A 26 5.20 26.22 -18.23
C VAL A 26 6.02 26.75 -19.42
N GLY A 27 6.50 27.99 -19.36
CA GLY A 27 7.33 28.58 -20.42
C GLY A 27 6.59 28.85 -21.74
N MET A 28 5.27 28.98 -21.70
CA MET A 28 4.42 29.29 -22.86
C MET A 28 4.02 30.77 -22.88
N THR A 29 3.72 31.31 -24.06
CA THR A 29 3.05 32.62 -24.14
C THR A 29 1.57 32.48 -23.79
N PRO A 30 0.92 33.50 -23.18
CA PRO A 30 -0.50 33.44 -22.86
C PRO A 30 -1.39 33.16 -24.07
N ASP A 31 -1.02 33.67 -25.25
CA ASP A 31 -1.71 33.39 -26.52
C ASP A 31 -1.56 31.92 -26.96
N ALA A 32 -0.34 31.37 -26.86
CA ALA A 32 -0.09 29.97 -27.20
C ALA A 32 -0.86 29.01 -26.29
N LEU A 33 -0.94 29.31 -24.98
CA LEU A 33 -1.73 28.54 -24.03
C LEU A 33 -3.23 28.67 -24.32
N SER A 34 -3.73 29.88 -24.56
CA SER A 34 -5.15 30.10 -24.87
C SER A 34 -5.60 29.34 -26.14
N ARG A 35 -4.78 29.37 -27.19
CA ARG A 35 -5.04 28.58 -28.41
C ARG A 35 -4.95 27.08 -28.16
N ALA A 36 -4.08 26.62 -27.27
CA ALA A 36 -4.00 25.20 -26.92
C ALA A 36 -5.22 24.72 -26.13
N LEU A 37 -5.69 25.51 -25.16
CA LEU A 37 -6.88 25.20 -24.36
C LEU A 37 -8.17 25.15 -25.19
N SER A 38 -8.29 26.05 -26.18
CA SER A 38 -9.43 26.10 -27.09
C SER A 38 -9.38 25.10 -28.25
N GLY A 39 -8.32 24.28 -28.33
CA GLY A 39 -8.14 23.30 -29.41
C GLY A 39 -7.64 23.88 -30.74
N GLY A 40 -7.32 25.18 -30.79
CA GLY A 40 -6.72 25.84 -31.95
C GLY A 40 -5.22 25.55 -32.15
N ARG A 41 -4.59 24.86 -31.19
CA ARG A 41 -3.20 24.41 -31.23
C ARG A 41 -3.04 23.12 -30.41
N ALA A 42 -2.21 22.19 -30.86
CA ALA A 42 -1.85 21.02 -30.06
C ALA A 42 -0.79 21.36 -29.00
N PHE A 43 -0.81 20.68 -27.85
CA PHE A 43 0.34 20.70 -26.93
C PHE A 43 1.46 19.83 -27.49
N SER A 44 2.71 20.26 -27.36
CA SER A 44 3.84 19.34 -27.51
C SER A 44 3.94 18.42 -26.29
N SER A 45 4.65 17.29 -26.43
CA SER A 45 4.89 16.34 -25.34
C SER A 45 5.56 16.98 -24.12
N ILE A 46 6.44 17.96 -24.34
CA ILE A 46 7.13 18.69 -23.25
C ILE A 46 6.16 19.66 -22.57
N GLU A 47 5.40 20.44 -23.36
CA GLU A 47 4.43 21.38 -22.80
C GLU A 47 3.35 20.67 -21.99
N ILE A 48 2.83 19.53 -22.46
CA ILE A 48 1.80 18.79 -21.70
C ILE A 48 2.36 18.15 -20.43
N ALA A 49 3.61 17.67 -20.44
CA ALA A 49 4.29 17.16 -19.25
C ALA A 49 4.51 18.27 -18.21
N GLN A 50 4.95 19.46 -18.63
CA GLN A 50 5.13 20.62 -17.76
C GLN A 50 3.80 21.14 -17.21
N VAL A 51 2.74 21.13 -18.01
CA VAL A 51 1.38 21.47 -17.56
C VAL A 51 0.90 20.47 -16.51
N ALA A 52 1.10 19.17 -16.73
CA ALA A 52 0.77 18.12 -15.77
C ALA A 52 1.50 18.33 -14.43
N GLU A 53 2.80 18.63 -14.48
CA GLU A 53 3.62 18.91 -13.30
C GLU A 53 3.13 20.14 -12.52
N VAL A 54 2.92 21.28 -13.21
CA VAL A 54 2.49 22.54 -12.58
C VAL A 54 1.09 22.44 -11.98
N LEU A 55 0.20 21.68 -12.62
CA LEU A 55 -1.16 21.46 -12.13
C LEU A 55 -1.25 20.28 -11.16
N SER A 56 -0.16 19.52 -10.95
CA SER A 56 -0.18 18.23 -10.25
C SER A 56 -1.29 17.30 -10.78
N ALA A 57 -1.52 17.35 -12.09
CA ALA A 57 -2.52 16.58 -12.80
C ALA A 57 -1.92 15.31 -13.43
N ASP A 58 -2.73 14.28 -13.59
CA ASP A 58 -2.31 13.01 -14.18
C ASP A 58 -2.03 13.18 -15.68
N LEU A 59 -0.78 12.94 -16.08
CA LEU A 59 -0.33 13.12 -17.47
C LEU A 59 -1.02 12.14 -18.44
N HIS A 60 -1.25 10.89 -18.01
CA HIS A 60 -1.94 9.91 -18.84
C HIS A 60 -3.37 10.37 -19.09
N TRP A 61 -4.10 10.80 -18.07
CA TRP A 61 -5.45 11.33 -18.19
C TRP A 61 -5.53 12.59 -19.04
N LEU A 62 -4.57 13.51 -18.90
CA LEU A 62 -4.51 14.68 -19.76
C LEU A 62 -4.39 14.28 -21.24
N ILE A 63 -3.62 13.24 -21.55
CA ILE A 63 -3.37 12.77 -22.92
C ILE A 63 -4.51 11.90 -23.45
N THR A 64 -4.92 10.86 -22.72
CA THR A 64 -5.84 9.81 -23.17
C THR A 64 -7.29 10.09 -22.79
N GLY A 65 -7.51 10.83 -21.71
CA GLY A 65 -8.83 11.02 -21.09
C GLY A 65 -9.23 9.89 -20.13
N GLU A 66 -8.44 8.83 -20.04
CA GLU A 66 -8.61 7.73 -19.09
C GLU A 66 -7.66 7.92 -17.91
N PRO A 67 -8.01 7.50 -16.67
CA PRO A 67 -7.05 7.49 -15.56
C PRO A 67 -5.79 6.69 -15.91
N ASP A 68 -4.60 7.10 -15.42
CA ASP A 68 -3.40 6.28 -15.60
C ASP A 68 -3.65 4.85 -15.07
N PRO A 69 -3.59 3.81 -15.93
CA PRO A 69 -3.76 2.41 -15.49
C PRO A 69 -2.68 1.99 -14.49
N HIS A 70 -1.59 2.77 -14.38
CA HIS A 70 -0.48 2.59 -13.45
C HIS A 70 -0.55 3.51 -12.23
N ARG A 71 -1.62 4.32 -12.08
CA ARG A 71 -1.83 5.21 -10.94
C ARG A 71 -1.95 4.39 -9.66
N LEU A 72 -1.21 4.80 -8.63
CA LEU A 72 -1.39 4.30 -7.28
C LEU A 72 -2.75 4.81 -6.74
N LEU A 73 -3.79 3.97 -6.78
CA LEU A 73 -5.07 4.30 -6.16
C LEU A 73 -5.00 4.06 -4.66
N VAL A 74 -4.53 5.05 -3.91
CA VAL A 74 -4.30 4.90 -2.48
C VAL A 74 -5.55 5.24 -1.68
N ALA A 75 -6.04 4.29 -0.88
CA ALA A 75 -6.84 4.66 0.29
C ALA A 75 -5.83 4.98 1.38
N ALA A 76 -5.73 6.26 1.69
CA ALA A 76 -4.86 6.75 2.73
C ALA A 76 -5.75 7.29 3.85
N ARG A 77 -5.33 7.09 5.10
CA ARG A 77 -6.03 7.65 6.26
C ARG A 77 -6.24 9.15 6.08
N HIS A 78 -7.47 9.55 5.77
CA HIS A 78 -7.80 10.96 5.57
C HIS A 78 -8.08 11.59 6.93
N THR A 79 -7.38 12.67 7.26
CA THR A 79 -7.87 13.62 8.25
C THR A 79 -8.80 14.58 7.52
N PHE A 80 -10.08 14.59 7.92
CA PHE A 80 -11.03 15.59 7.47
C PHE A 80 -10.81 16.88 8.26
N ASP A 81 -10.38 17.94 7.58
CA ASP A 81 -10.36 19.28 8.16
C ASP A 81 -11.72 19.94 7.91
N ALA A 82 -12.45 20.19 9.01
CA ALA A 82 -13.79 20.76 8.97
C ALA A 82 -13.82 22.24 8.55
N ASP A 83 -12.71 22.97 8.71
CA ASP A 83 -12.63 24.40 8.39
C ASP A 83 -12.31 24.62 6.91
N SER A 84 -11.44 23.79 6.33
CA SER A 84 -11.08 23.88 4.90
C SER A 84 -11.93 22.98 3.99
N LYS A 85 -12.75 22.07 4.56
CA LYS A 85 -13.47 21.00 3.83
C LYS A 85 -12.55 20.16 2.94
N THR A 86 -11.24 20.14 3.24
CA THR A 86 -10.28 19.35 2.47
C THR A 86 -10.00 18.03 3.18
N ARG A 87 -9.93 16.96 2.39
CA ARG A 87 -9.38 15.68 2.83
C ARG A 87 -7.90 15.71 2.52
N SER A 88 -7.07 15.87 3.55
CA SER A 88 -5.63 15.74 3.41
C SER A 88 -5.17 14.44 4.08
N VAL A 89 -4.09 13.89 3.54
CA VAL A 89 -3.33 12.81 4.15
C VAL A 89 -2.06 13.48 4.66
N PRO A 90 -1.96 13.83 5.96
CA PRO A 90 -0.83 14.62 6.46
C PRO A 90 0.54 13.97 6.24
N SER A 91 0.58 12.65 6.09
CA SER A 91 1.79 11.87 5.83
C SER A 91 2.16 11.75 4.35
N TRP A 92 1.29 12.14 3.42
CA TRP A 92 1.51 11.91 1.98
C TRP A 92 2.84 12.47 1.45
N PRO A 93 3.26 13.71 1.77
CA PRO A 93 4.54 14.23 1.29
C PRO A 93 5.77 13.48 1.80
N ARG A 94 5.63 12.70 2.90
CA ARG A 94 6.71 11.92 3.51
C ARG A 94 6.71 10.47 3.05
N ASP A 95 5.52 9.92 2.79
CA ASP A 95 5.34 8.51 2.46
C ASP A 95 5.31 8.27 0.94
N SER A 96 5.11 9.33 0.13
CA SER A 96 4.95 9.22 -1.34
C SER A 96 6.14 8.59 -2.04
N GLU A 97 7.38 8.97 -1.68
CA GLU A 97 8.59 8.42 -2.29
C GLU A 97 8.66 6.90 -2.10
N VAL A 98 8.40 6.43 -0.86
CA VAL A 98 8.39 5.00 -0.55
C VAL A 98 7.25 4.27 -1.27
N LEU A 99 6.07 4.90 -1.37
CA LEU A 99 4.94 4.34 -2.10
C LEU A 99 5.18 4.28 -3.62
N GLU A 100 5.88 5.26 -4.18
CA GLU A 100 6.31 5.27 -5.59
C GLU A 100 7.34 4.19 -5.88
N ASP A 101 8.29 3.96 -4.97
CA ASP A 101 9.26 2.86 -5.04
C ASP A 101 8.56 1.50 -5.02
N ILE A 102 7.59 1.30 -4.11
CA ILE A 102 6.77 0.08 -4.08
C ILE A 102 6.04 -0.05 -5.42
N GLY A 103 5.37 1.01 -5.88
CA GLY A 103 4.67 1.02 -7.16
C GLY A 103 5.58 0.65 -8.33
N MET A 104 6.82 1.14 -8.35
CA MET A 104 7.81 0.84 -9.39
C MET A 104 8.16 -0.64 -9.42
N ILE A 105 8.42 -1.24 -8.26
CA ILE A 105 8.72 -2.67 -8.14
C ILE A 105 7.56 -3.50 -8.68
N TYR A 106 6.33 -3.19 -8.29
CA TYR A 106 5.17 -3.91 -8.84
C TYR A 106 5.01 -3.71 -10.35
N ARG A 107 5.23 -2.49 -10.87
CA ARG A 107 5.17 -2.25 -12.32
C ARG A 107 6.21 -3.08 -13.09
N GLN A 108 7.41 -3.26 -12.54
CA GLN A 108 8.44 -4.09 -13.15
C GLN A 108 8.07 -5.58 -13.11
N ALA A 109 7.59 -6.06 -11.96
CA ALA A 109 7.28 -7.49 -11.76
C ALA A 109 6.00 -7.96 -12.45
N THR A 110 4.96 -7.12 -12.52
CA THR A 110 3.59 -7.55 -12.88
C THR A 110 3.49 -8.21 -14.25
N ALA A 111 4.28 -7.78 -15.24
CA ALA A 111 4.30 -8.43 -16.56
C ALA A 111 4.87 -9.87 -16.53
N ALA A 112 5.67 -10.21 -15.51
CA ALA A 112 6.25 -11.53 -15.30
C ALA A 112 5.47 -12.38 -14.28
N MET A 113 4.48 -11.79 -13.60
CA MET A 113 3.65 -12.48 -12.60
C MET A 113 2.38 -13.05 -13.24
N ALA A 114 1.82 -14.10 -12.62
CA ALA A 114 0.53 -14.63 -13.02
C ALA A 114 -0.59 -13.61 -12.75
N SER A 115 -1.49 -13.43 -13.72
CA SER A 115 -2.64 -12.53 -13.60
C SER A 115 -3.53 -12.94 -12.42
N SER A 116 -3.90 -11.96 -11.59
CA SER A 116 -4.93 -12.08 -10.55
C SER A 116 -6.31 -11.60 -11.02
N GLU A 117 -6.50 -11.41 -12.32
CA GLU A 117 -7.76 -10.93 -12.90
C GLU A 117 -8.93 -11.84 -12.52
N GLY A 118 -9.98 -11.26 -11.95
CA GLY A 118 -11.20 -11.97 -11.57
C GLY A 118 -11.22 -12.57 -10.16
N SER A 119 -10.17 -12.40 -9.34
CA SER A 119 -10.22 -12.77 -7.91
C SER A 119 -11.18 -11.86 -7.16
N THR A 120 -12.31 -12.40 -6.69
CA THR A 120 -13.27 -11.65 -5.86
C THR A 120 -12.88 -11.73 -4.40
N LEU A 121 -12.57 -10.60 -3.78
CA LEU A 121 -12.27 -10.55 -2.36
C LEU A 121 -13.53 -10.78 -1.50
N PRO A 122 -13.42 -11.61 -0.44
CA PRO A 122 -14.43 -11.66 0.62
C PRO A 122 -14.77 -10.28 1.20
N THR A 123 -16.00 -9.83 1.01
CA THR A 123 -16.45 -8.49 1.45
C THR A 123 -17.04 -8.47 2.87
N SER A 124 -17.11 -9.63 3.54
CA SER A 124 -17.58 -9.73 4.93
C SER A 124 -16.51 -10.34 5.85
N PRO A 125 -16.47 -9.94 7.14
CA PRO A 125 -15.51 -10.48 8.10
C PRO A 125 -15.59 -12.00 8.27
N ASP A 126 -16.79 -12.59 8.23
CA ASP A 126 -16.98 -14.04 8.35
C ASP A 126 -16.45 -14.81 7.15
N ALA A 127 -16.71 -14.31 5.93
CA ALA A 127 -16.18 -14.90 4.72
C ALA A 127 -14.64 -14.80 4.69
N LEU A 128 -14.08 -13.68 5.13
CA LEU A 128 -12.63 -13.53 5.25
C LEU A 128 -12.03 -14.49 6.28
N ARG A 129 -12.62 -14.60 7.49
CA ARG A 129 -12.19 -15.61 8.48
C ARG A 129 -12.20 -17.02 7.91
N THR A 130 -13.24 -17.36 7.15
CA THR A 130 -13.36 -18.68 6.51
C THR A 130 -12.26 -18.90 5.49
N ALA A 131 -11.95 -17.90 4.67
CA ALA A 131 -10.90 -17.98 3.66
C ALA A 131 -9.48 -18.05 4.27
N LEU A 132 -9.26 -17.41 5.42
CA LEU A 132 -7.96 -17.40 6.10
C LEU A 132 -7.77 -18.60 7.04
N GLY A 133 -8.86 -19.19 7.55
CA GLY A 133 -8.84 -20.32 8.47
C GLY A 133 -8.64 -19.93 9.94
N GLU A 134 -8.67 -20.94 10.81
CA GLU A 134 -8.51 -20.75 12.25
C GLU A 134 -7.09 -20.27 12.61
N GLY A 135 -6.97 -19.37 13.59
CA GLY A 135 -5.68 -18.88 14.06
C GLY A 135 -4.90 -18.03 13.04
N PHE A 136 -5.58 -17.53 11.99
CA PHE A 136 -4.96 -16.80 10.88
C PHE A 136 -4.08 -15.63 11.31
N VAL A 137 -4.38 -15.01 12.45
CA VAL A 137 -3.74 -13.77 12.94
C VAL A 137 -2.21 -13.86 12.99
N ARG A 138 -1.63 -15.03 13.30
CA ARG A 138 -0.16 -15.18 13.31
C ARG A 138 0.46 -15.24 11.91
N ARG A 139 -0.31 -15.65 10.91
CA ARG A 139 0.11 -15.83 9.51
C ARG A 139 -0.67 -14.92 8.56
N PHE A 140 -1.19 -13.80 9.07
CA PHE A 140 -2.21 -13.01 8.38
C PHE A 140 -1.71 -12.55 6.99
N ALA A 141 -0.51 -11.98 6.92
CA ALA A 141 0.12 -11.59 5.66
C ALA A 141 0.30 -12.76 4.69
N ASP A 142 0.86 -13.89 5.16
CA ASP A 142 1.07 -15.07 4.32
C ASP A 142 -0.24 -15.63 3.76
N LEU A 143 -1.32 -15.60 4.54
CA LEU A 143 -2.62 -16.13 4.14
C LEU A 143 -3.37 -15.19 3.19
N LEU A 144 -3.21 -13.87 3.34
CA LEU A 144 -3.69 -12.90 2.35
C LEU A 144 -3.02 -13.11 0.99
N GLU A 145 -1.70 -13.27 1.00
CA GLU A 145 -0.89 -13.52 -0.20
C GLU A 145 -1.28 -14.85 -0.86
N ALA A 146 -1.30 -15.93 -0.08
CA ALA A 146 -1.50 -17.29 -0.60
C ALA A 146 -2.95 -17.57 -1.03
N ASN A 147 -3.95 -17.05 -0.32
CA ASN A 147 -5.34 -17.44 -0.53
C ASN A 147 -6.14 -16.40 -1.32
N LEU A 148 -5.71 -15.13 -1.33
CA LEU A 148 -6.52 -14.02 -1.84
C LEU A 148 -5.79 -13.11 -2.85
N ALA A 149 -4.51 -13.39 -3.14
CA ALA A 149 -3.67 -12.57 -4.01
C ALA A 149 -3.61 -11.09 -3.56
N VAL A 150 -3.68 -10.86 -2.25
CA VAL A 150 -3.46 -9.55 -1.63
C VAL A 150 -2.06 -9.56 -1.03
N ASP A 151 -1.18 -8.78 -1.64
CA ASP A 151 0.21 -8.74 -1.26
C ASP A 151 0.46 -7.84 -0.05
N VAL A 152 1.30 -8.28 0.88
CA VAL A 152 1.65 -7.49 2.07
C VAL A 152 3.12 -7.08 2.03
N VAL A 153 3.33 -5.78 1.96
CA VAL A 153 4.66 -5.15 1.97
C VAL A 153 4.91 -4.50 3.33
N ARG A 154 6.08 -4.75 3.93
CA ARG A 154 6.56 -4.04 5.12
C ARG A 154 7.89 -3.38 4.85
N VAL A 155 7.94 -2.07 5.05
CA VAL A 155 9.14 -1.28 4.81
C VAL A 155 9.29 -0.17 5.84
N ALA A 156 10.54 0.25 6.06
CA ALA A 156 10.81 1.48 6.79
C ALA A 156 10.45 2.70 5.93
N GLY A 157 10.27 3.85 6.57
CA GLY A 157 10.01 5.12 5.88
C GLY A 157 8.53 5.48 5.77
N LEU A 158 7.63 4.49 5.77
CA LEU A 158 6.19 4.74 5.91
C LEU A 158 5.85 5.17 7.34
N THR A 159 4.90 6.08 7.48
CA THR A 159 4.35 6.49 8.79
C THR A 159 3.01 5.86 9.09
N THR A 160 2.32 5.33 8.09
CA THR A 160 1.03 4.68 8.24
C THR A 160 0.82 3.53 7.25
N ALA A 161 -0.29 2.83 7.41
CA ALA A 161 -0.69 1.75 6.51
C ALA A 161 -1.41 2.31 5.28
N TYR A 162 -1.26 1.62 4.16
CA TYR A 162 -1.88 1.97 2.90
C TYR A 162 -2.39 0.73 2.20
N SER A 163 -3.47 0.88 1.46
CA SER A 163 -3.92 -0.09 0.46
C SER A 163 -3.97 0.58 -0.91
N PHE A 164 -3.62 -0.17 -1.95
CA PHE A 164 -3.71 0.28 -3.33
C PHE A 164 -3.66 -0.89 -4.31
N THR A 165 -3.93 -0.59 -5.58
CA THR A 165 -3.79 -1.54 -6.68
C THR A 165 -2.72 -1.07 -7.65
N VAL A 166 -1.87 -1.98 -8.15
CA VAL A 166 -0.91 -1.75 -9.22
C VAL A 166 -1.09 -2.84 -10.27
N ASN A 167 -1.47 -2.49 -11.51
CA ASN A 167 -1.70 -3.43 -12.61
C ASN A 167 -2.55 -4.66 -12.17
N HIS A 168 -3.72 -4.41 -11.56
CA HIS A 168 -4.64 -5.43 -11.03
C HIS A 168 -4.12 -6.27 -9.85
N ARG A 169 -2.93 -5.97 -9.32
CA ARG A 169 -2.42 -6.56 -8.08
C ARG A 169 -2.77 -5.69 -6.90
N MET A 170 -3.43 -6.29 -5.90
CA MET A 170 -3.81 -5.61 -4.67
C MET A 170 -2.67 -5.66 -3.66
N VAL A 171 -2.32 -4.52 -3.09
CA VAL A 171 -1.18 -4.37 -2.18
C VAL A 171 -1.62 -3.65 -0.91
N ILE A 172 -1.21 -4.20 0.23
CA ILE A 172 -1.25 -3.55 1.54
C ILE A 172 0.19 -3.24 1.93
N ALA A 173 0.51 -1.96 2.09
CA ALA A 173 1.81 -1.48 2.54
C ALA A 173 1.74 -1.04 4.01
N LEU A 174 2.71 -1.48 4.80
CA LEU A 174 2.78 -1.28 6.24
C LEU A 174 4.16 -0.76 6.67
N PRO A 175 4.23 0.09 7.70
CA PRO A 175 5.49 0.50 8.30
C PRO A 175 6.08 -0.63 9.17
N SER A 176 7.39 -0.85 9.05
CA SER A 176 8.13 -1.85 9.84
C SER A 176 8.42 -1.34 11.27
N THR A 177 7.49 -1.53 12.21
CA THR A 177 7.56 -0.91 13.57
C THR A 177 7.68 -1.90 14.72
N GLY A 178 7.60 -3.20 14.46
CA GLY A 178 7.60 -4.25 15.50
C GLY A 178 6.29 -4.35 16.29
N ASN A 179 5.29 -3.55 15.92
CA ASN A 179 4.00 -3.48 16.58
C ASN A 179 2.99 -4.40 15.86
N TRP A 180 3.13 -5.72 16.06
CA TRP A 180 2.32 -6.72 15.36
C TRP A 180 0.81 -6.53 15.57
N PHE A 181 0.38 -6.03 16.74
CA PHE A 181 -1.05 -5.87 17.03
C PHE A 181 -1.65 -4.65 16.34
N TRP A 182 -0.85 -3.60 16.10
CA TRP A 182 -1.24 -2.52 15.23
C TRP A 182 -1.22 -2.96 13.76
N GLU A 183 -0.21 -3.74 13.34
CA GLU A 183 -0.14 -4.29 11.98
C GLU A 183 -1.35 -5.15 11.65
N ASN A 184 -1.77 -6.05 12.55
CA ASN A 184 -2.97 -6.89 12.34
C ASN A 184 -4.24 -6.05 12.16
N TRP A 185 -4.42 -5.03 13.00
CA TRP A 185 -5.56 -4.12 12.86
C TRP A 185 -5.52 -3.37 11.54
N SER A 186 -4.36 -2.80 11.20
CA SER A 186 -4.16 -2.08 9.95
C SER A 186 -4.38 -2.98 8.74
N MET A 187 -3.85 -4.21 8.71
CA MET A 187 -4.10 -5.17 7.63
C MET A 187 -5.60 -5.45 7.46
N ALA A 188 -6.33 -5.67 8.54
CA ALA A 188 -7.77 -5.91 8.47
C ALA A 188 -8.55 -4.69 7.95
N HIS A 189 -8.12 -3.48 8.35
CA HIS A 189 -8.69 -2.22 7.92
C HIS A 189 -8.41 -1.94 6.43
N GLU A 190 -7.15 -2.03 6.01
CA GLU A 190 -6.71 -1.85 4.62
C GLU A 190 -7.32 -2.90 3.69
N TYR A 191 -7.45 -4.15 4.15
CA TYR A 191 -8.15 -5.19 3.41
C TYR A 191 -9.61 -4.79 3.10
N CYS A 192 -10.31 -4.16 4.05
CA CYS A 192 -11.68 -3.70 3.83
C CYS A 192 -11.76 -2.69 2.69
N HIS A 193 -10.81 -1.75 2.61
CA HIS A 193 -10.77 -0.78 1.51
C HIS A 193 -10.62 -1.45 0.14
N LEU A 194 -9.75 -2.46 0.05
CA LEU A 194 -9.58 -3.27 -1.17
C LEU A 194 -10.86 -4.04 -1.50
N ALA A 195 -11.42 -4.77 -0.54
CA ALA A 195 -12.58 -5.63 -0.76
C ALA A 195 -13.87 -4.85 -1.08
N LYS A 196 -14.01 -3.62 -0.58
CA LYS A 196 -15.18 -2.76 -0.79
C LYS A 196 -15.04 -1.78 -1.96
N GLY A 197 -13.89 -1.78 -2.64
CA GLY A 197 -13.65 -0.86 -3.76
C GLY A 197 -13.60 0.62 -3.34
N HIS A 198 -13.21 0.92 -2.09
CA HIS A 198 -13.13 2.30 -1.60
C HIS A 198 -12.15 3.17 -2.41
N HIS A 199 -11.20 2.54 -3.08
CA HIS A 199 -10.23 3.17 -4.00
C HIS A 199 -10.87 3.71 -5.28
N GLU A 200 -11.95 3.08 -5.76
CA GLU A 200 -12.62 3.44 -7.01
C GLU A 200 -13.68 4.53 -6.79
N ALA A 201 -14.32 4.53 -5.62
CA ALA A 201 -15.40 5.46 -5.30
C ALA A 201 -14.92 6.84 -4.80
N GLY A 202 -13.62 7.02 -4.53
CA GLY A 202 -13.06 8.27 -3.97
C GLY A 202 -13.62 8.64 -2.57
N ILE A 203 -14.36 7.73 -1.94
CA ILE A 203 -14.96 7.88 -0.62
C ILE A 203 -14.47 6.70 0.22
N ALA A 204 -13.35 6.90 0.91
CA ALA A 204 -12.94 5.99 1.97
C ALA A 204 -13.93 6.13 3.13
N ASP A 205 -14.72 5.08 3.39
CA ASP A 205 -15.52 4.97 4.62
C ASP A 205 -14.66 4.34 5.73
N GLU A 206 -13.93 5.22 6.43
CA GLU A 206 -13.10 4.87 7.59
C GLU A 206 -13.91 4.21 8.71
N ALA A 207 -15.20 4.55 8.85
CA ALA A 207 -16.05 3.94 9.87
C ALA A 207 -16.39 2.50 9.49
N GLU A 208 -16.69 2.23 8.21
CA GLU A 208 -16.90 0.87 7.71
C GLU A 208 -15.63 0.02 7.86
N ALA A 209 -14.46 0.54 7.45
CA ALA A 209 -13.20 -0.20 7.55
C ALA A 209 -12.82 -0.52 9.01
N ASN A 210 -13.05 0.42 9.94
CA ASN A 210 -12.86 0.16 11.37
C ASN A 210 -13.87 -0.86 11.92
N ALA A 211 -15.13 -0.81 11.50
CA ALA A 211 -16.14 -1.80 11.89
C ALA A 211 -15.80 -3.19 11.35
N PHE A 212 -15.32 -3.28 10.12
CA PHE A 212 -14.84 -4.52 9.50
C PHE A 212 -13.67 -5.12 10.28
N ALA A 213 -12.63 -4.32 10.56
CA ALA A 213 -11.47 -4.78 11.32
C ALA A 213 -11.86 -5.25 12.75
N ALA A 214 -12.73 -4.49 13.41
CA ALA A 214 -13.24 -4.83 14.74
C ALA A 214 -14.01 -6.14 14.73
N GLU A 215 -14.90 -6.34 13.76
CA GLU A 215 -15.65 -7.58 13.64
C GLU A 215 -14.76 -8.75 13.23
N LEU A 216 -13.76 -8.54 12.36
CA LEU A 216 -12.82 -9.56 11.89
C LEU A 216 -11.97 -10.13 13.03
N LEU A 217 -11.34 -9.25 13.81
CA LEU A 217 -10.36 -9.60 14.84
C LEU A 217 -11.01 -9.86 16.20
N LEU A 218 -12.15 -9.22 16.47
CA LEU A 218 -12.88 -9.31 17.74
C LEU A 218 -14.39 -9.55 17.49
N PRO A 219 -14.76 -10.76 17.00
CA PRO A 219 -16.12 -11.07 16.57
C PRO A 219 -17.11 -10.86 17.70
N ALA A 220 -18.24 -10.18 17.43
CA ALA A 220 -19.19 -9.83 18.48
C ALA A 220 -19.78 -11.07 19.17
N ALA A 221 -19.94 -12.18 18.44
CA ALA A 221 -20.37 -13.47 18.99
C ALA A 221 -19.37 -14.01 20.01
N ALA A 222 -18.10 -14.18 19.61
CA ALA A 222 -17.02 -14.66 20.48
C ALA A 222 -16.81 -13.75 21.70
N MET A 223 -16.96 -12.43 21.51
CA MET A 223 -16.88 -11.46 22.61
C MET A 223 -18.01 -11.66 23.63
N ARG A 224 -19.23 -12.01 23.22
CA ARG A 224 -20.37 -12.18 24.14
C ARG A 224 -20.41 -13.54 24.83
N GLU A 225 -19.76 -14.56 24.26
CA GLU A 225 -19.67 -15.89 24.89
C GLU A 225 -18.80 -15.91 26.14
N MET A 226 -17.88 -14.94 26.28
CA MET A 226 -16.97 -14.85 27.41
C MET A 226 -17.57 -14.04 28.56
N ASP A 227 -17.46 -14.55 29.78
CA ASP A 227 -17.85 -13.80 30.98
C ASP A 227 -16.72 -12.88 31.47
N TRP A 228 -16.70 -11.67 30.93
CA TRP A 228 -15.74 -10.60 31.24
C TRP A 228 -15.77 -10.09 32.69
N THR A 229 -16.74 -10.51 33.49
CA THR A 229 -16.77 -10.20 34.92
C THR A 229 -15.91 -11.16 35.74
N GLU A 230 -15.68 -12.37 35.23
CA GLU A 230 -14.92 -13.43 35.91
C GLU A 230 -13.54 -13.70 35.28
N VAL A 231 -13.22 -13.06 34.13
CA VAL A 231 -11.94 -13.24 33.44
C VAL A 231 -10.76 -12.89 34.33
N GLN A 232 -9.82 -13.83 34.41
CA GLN A 232 -8.57 -13.67 35.15
C GLN A 232 -7.44 -13.13 34.26
N ALA A 233 -6.43 -12.51 34.86
CA ALA A 233 -5.33 -11.87 34.13
C ALA A 233 -4.61 -12.78 33.11
N PRO A 234 -4.28 -14.05 33.41
CA PRO A 234 -3.64 -14.94 32.44
C PRO A 234 -4.55 -15.29 31.25
N GLN A 235 -5.86 -15.46 31.51
CA GLN A 235 -6.84 -15.71 30.45
C GLN A 235 -6.98 -14.50 29.53
N LEU A 236 -7.06 -13.29 30.10
CA LEU A 236 -7.09 -12.05 29.32
C LEU A 236 -5.84 -11.89 28.45
N ALA A 237 -4.66 -12.13 29.02
CA ALA A 237 -3.40 -12.04 28.29
C ALA A 237 -3.32 -13.07 27.14
N THR A 238 -3.84 -14.28 27.37
CA THR A 238 -3.95 -15.32 26.33
C THR A 238 -4.86 -14.86 25.18
N ARG A 239 -6.04 -14.29 25.47
CA ARG A 239 -6.93 -13.76 24.43
C ARG A 239 -6.30 -12.63 23.62
N VAL A 240 -5.64 -11.68 24.29
CA VAL A 240 -4.93 -10.57 23.63
C VAL A 240 -3.80 -11.10 22.73
N TRP A 241 -3.09 -12.14 23.17
CA TRP A 241 -2.05 -12.81 22.39
C TRP A 241 -2.62 -13.51 21.15
N ASP A 242 -3.64 -14.34 21.33
CA ASP A 242 -4.23 -15.19 20.27
C ASP A 242 -4.90 -14.34 19.19
N TRP A 243 -5.73 -13.37 19.60
CA TRP A 243 -6.35 -12.42 18.69
C TRP A 243 -5.37 -11.41 18.12
N GLY A 244 -4.16 -11.30 18.70
CA GLY A 244 -3.09 -10.44 18.21
C GLY A 244 -3.49 -8.98 18.09
N ILE A 245 -4.20 -8.47 19.09
CA ILE A 245 -4.73 -7.09 19.15
C ILE A 245 -4.18 -6.35 20.38
N SER A 246 -4.39 -5.04 20.45
CA SER A 246 -3.97 -4.24 21.60
C SER A 246 -4.99 -4.28 22.74
N THR A 247 -4.54 -3.97 23.96
CA THR A 247 -5.44 -3.75 25.10
C THR A 247 -6.45 -2.63 24.82
N ASP A 248 -6.03 -1.58 24.13
CA ASP A 248 -6.89 -0.45 23.73
C ASP A 248 -7.98 -0.87 22.73
N ALA A 249 -7.64 -1.66 21.70
CA ALA A 249 -8.61 -2.18 20.73
C ALA A 249 -9.66 -3.06 21.42
N LEU A 250 -9.22 -3.94 22.33
CA LEU A 250 -10.13 -4.77 23.12
C LEU A 250 -11.05 -3.93 24.01
N ALA A 251 -10.51 -2.93 24.72
CA ALA A 251 -11.29 -2.04 25.57
C ALA A 251 -12.38 -1.29 24.80
N LYS A 252 -12.01 -0.71 23.66
CA LYS A 252 -12.93 -0.02 22.75
C LYS A 252 -14.02 -0.95 22.23
N ARG A 253 -13.66 -2.19 21.87
CA ARG A 253 -14.63 -3.18 21.38
C ARG A 253 -15.62 -3.59 22.46
N LEU A 254 -15.15 -3.88 23.67
CA LEU A 254 -16.02 -4.20 24.82
C LEU A 254 -16.98 -3.07 25.13
N GLN A 255 -16.48 -1.82 25.11
CA GLN A 255 -17.31 -0.64 25.31
C GLN A 255 -18.36 -0.49 24.20
N ALA A 256 -17.97 -0.61 22.92
CA ALA A 256 -18.88 -0.48 21.80
C ALA A 256 -20.00 -1.54 21.80
N LEU A 257 -19.70 -2.74 22.30
CA LEU A 257 -20.67 -3.83 22.44
C LEU A 257 -21.48 -3.76 23.74
N ASN A 258 -21.23 -2.77 24.61
CA ASN A 258 -21.82 -2.63 25.95
C ASN A 258 -21.66 -3.89 26.82
N ILE A 259 -20.52 -4.56 26.73
CA ILE A 259 -20.24 -5.78 27.50
C ILE A 259 -19.74 -5.40 28.90
N PRO A 260 -20.42 -5.82 29.99
CA PRO A 260 -19.97 -5.60 31.35
C PRO A 260 -18.62 -6.26 31.61
N ARG A 261 -17.78 -5.65 32.45
CA ARG A 261 -16.45 -6.17 32.78
C ARG A 261 -16.08 -5.84 34.21
N SER A 262 -15.20 -6.64 34.80
CA SER A 262 -14.75 -6.42 36.17
C SER A 262 -13.75 -5.25 36.28
N PRO A 263 -13.62 -4.64 37.47
CA PRO A 263 -12.57 -3.63 37.72
C PRO A 263 -11.15 -4.14 37.44
N LEU A 264 -10.92 -5.45 37.60
CA LEU A 264 -9.65 -6.08 37.24
C LEU A 264 -9.38 -5.97 35.74
N VAL A 265 -10.36 -6.34 34.91
CA VAL A 265 -10.25 -6.25 33.44
C VAL A 265 -10.03 -4.79 33.01
N ASP A 266 -10.79 -3.84 33.57
CA ASP A 266 -10.59 -2.41 33.32
C ASP A 266 -9.15 -1.96 33.64
N GLY A 267 -8.65 -2.33 34.82
CA GLY A 267 -7.29 -1.99 35.24
C GLY A 267 -6.19 -2.61 34.39
N LEU A 268 -6.42 -3.80 33.82
CA LEU A 268 -5.48 -4.47 32.91
C LEU A 268 -5.52 -3.89 31.50
N LEU A 269 -6.70 -3.58 30.98
CA LEU A 269 -6.85 -2.98 29.65
C LEU A 269 -6.35 -1.53 29.58
N GLY A 270 -6.31 -0.81 30.72
CA GLY A 270 -5.65 0.49 30.82
C GLY A 270 -4.12 0.45 30.74
N LYS A 271 -3.49 -0.74 30.77
CA LYS A 271 -2.03 -0.89 30.65
C LYS A 271 -1.60 -1.01 29.18
N LYS A 272 -0.31 -0.81 28.93
CA LYS A 272 0.30 -1.12 27.62
C LYS A 272 0.20 -2.62 27.35
N THR A 273 -0.09 -3.00 26.10
CA THR A 273 -0.20 -4.41 25.67
C THR A 273 1.00 -5.25 26.07
N GLN A 274 2.21 -4.72 25.87
CA GLN A 274 3.45 -5.39 26.27
C GLN A 274 3.49 -5.70 27.78
N ALA A 275 3.08 -4.76 28.64
CA ALA A 275 3.07 -4.98 30.08
C ALA A 275 2.07 -6.08 30.48
N LEU A 276 0.88 -6.11 29.86
CA LEU A 276 -0.09 -7.20 30.09
C LEU A 276 0.50 -8.56 29.71
N LEU A 277 1.05 -8.67 28.49
CA LEU A 277 1.59 -9.93 27.98
C LEU A 277 2.80 -10.39 28.81
N ARG A 278 3.78 -9.52 29.04
CA ARG A 278 5.01 -9.86 29.76
C ARG A 278 4.77 -10.32 31.20
N HIS A 279 3.72 -9.81 31.86
CA HIS A 279 3.43 -10.19 33.25
C HIS A 279 2.50 -11.40 33.35
N HIS A 280 1.49 -11.48 32.49
CA HIS A 280 0.37 -12.40 32.68
C HIS A 280 0.27 -13.49 31.62
N TRP A 281 0.83 -13.30 30.42
CA TRP A 281 0.85 -14.36 29.42
C TRP A 281 1.86 -15.43 29.81
N ARG A 282 1.54 -16.68 29.45
CA ARG A 282 2.41 -17.83 29.65
C ARG A 282 2.60 -18.50 28.30
N GLN A 283 3.85 -18.53 27.87
CA GLN A 283 4.23 -19.18 26.62
C GLN A 283 3.97 -20.68 26.72
N PRO A 284 3.43 -21.32 25.66
CA PRO A 284 3.36 -22.77 25.59
C PRO A 284 4.75 -23.40 25.68
N GLU A 285 4.89 -24.52 26.39
CA GLU A 285 6.18 -25.23 26.54
C GLU A 285 6.78 -25.70 25.20
N THR A 286 5.96 -25.78 24.15
CA THR A 286 6.36 -26.16 22.80
C THR A 286 7.11 -25.06 22.06
N GLU A 287 7.01 -23.80 22.49
CA GLU A 287 7.69 -22.67 21.85
C GLU A 287 9.02 -22.41 22.57
N THR A 288 10.11 -22.29 21.80
CA THR A 288 11.46 -21.98 22.33
C THR A 288 11.80 -20.51 22.17
N GLY A 289 12.55 -19.96 23.13
CA GLY A 289 12.93 -18.55 23.12
C GLY A 289 11.82 -17.66 23.68
N ASP A 290 11.94 -16.35 23.46
CA ASP A 290 10.98 -15.35 23.91
C ASP A 290 9.99 -15.03 22.77
N ALA A 291 8.83 -15.70 22.76
CA ALA A 291 7.86 -15.61 21.68
C ALA A 291 7.34 -14.17 21.47
N ILE A 292 7.25 -13.37 22.55
CA ILE A 292 6.84 -11.96 22.43
C ILE A 292 7.88 -11.19 21.62
N THR A 293 9.17 -11.35 21.94
CA THR A 293 10.26 -10.69 21.21
C THR A 293 10.33 -11.20 19.76
N LEU A 294 10.25 -12.51 19.55
CA LEU A 294 10.25 -13.09 18.19
C LEU A 294 9.12 -12.53 17.32
N ARG A 295 7.92 -12.31 17.90
CA ARG A 295 6.79 -11.71 17.19
C ARG A 295 6.98 -10.22 16.92
N MET A 296 7.70 -9.49 17.79
CA MET A 296 8.11 -8.11 17.52
C MET A 296 9.12 -8.06 16.37
N ASP A 297 10.13 -8.92 16.40
CA ASP A 297 11.17 -8.97 15.37
C ASP A 297 10.55 -9.34 14.02
N ALA A 298 9.64 -10.33 14.00
CA ALA A 298 8.89 -10.69 12.82
C ALA A 298 8.04 -9.53 12.28
N ALA A 299 7.47 -8.68 13.13
CA ALA A 299 6.72 -7.47 12.75
C ALA A 299 7.65 -6.35 12.23
N ALA A 300 8.84 -6.21 12.81
CA ALA A 300 9.83 -5.22 12.39
C ALA A 300 10.59 -5.62 11.11
N ALA A 301 10.59 -6.90 10.74
CA ALA A 301 11.29 -7.38 9.57
C ALA A 301 10.68 -6.83 8.27
N ARG A 302 11.55 -6.24 7.44
CA ARG A 302 11.23 -5.86 6.06
C ARG A 302 10.65 -7.06 5.31
N ARG A 303 9.60 -6.84 4.52
CA ARG A 303 8.87 -7.89 3.82
C ARG A 303 8.42 -7.41 2.44
N PHE A 304 8.66 -8.27 1.44
CA PHE A 304 7.99 -8.27 0.15
C PHE A 304 7.51 -9.70 -0.13
N PRO A 305 6.39 -9.89 -0.86
CA PRO A 305 5.97 -11.23 -1.27
C PRO A 305 7.07 -11.92 -2.08
N VAL A 306 7.26 -13.22 -1.81
CA VAL A 306 8.30 -14.02 -2.50
C VAL A 306 8.07 -14.02 -4.01
N THR A 307 6.81 -14.05 -4.46
CA THR A 307 6.45 -14.00 -5.88
C THR A 307 6.93 -12.74 -6.60
N VAL A 308 6.99 -11.60 -5.91
CA VAL A 308 7.50 -10.34 -6.47
C VAL A 308 9.03 -10.37 -6.55
N GLN A 309 9.68 -10.99 -5.56
CA GLN A 309 11.13 -11.20 -5.55
C GLN A 309 11.57 -12.15 -6.66
N ASP A 310 10.87 -13.27 -6.83
CA ASP A 310 11.12 -14.26 -7.90
C ASP A 310 10.95 -13.63 -9.29
N ALA A 311 9.92 -12.80 -9.48
CA ALA A 311 9.72 -12.06 -10.72
C ALA A 311 10.90 -11.12 -11.02
N HIS A 312 11.45 -10.43 -10.01
CA HIS A 312 12.63 -9.59 -10.21
C HIS A 312 13.88 -10.41 -10.49
N LEU A 313 14.07 -11.54 -9.81
CA LEU A 313 15.19 -12.44 -10.10
C LEU A 313 15.20 -12.87 -11.57
N ALA A 314 14.05 -13.27 -12.11
CA ALA A 314 13.92 -13.61 -13.53
C ALA A 314 14.21 -12.42 -14.45
N LEU A 315 13.65 -11.24 -14.16
CA LEU A 315 13.89 -10.03 -14.96
C LEU A 315 15.35 -9.57 -14.94
N ILE A 316 16.07 -9.78 -13.84
CA ILE A 316 17.49 -9.48 -13.70
C ILE A 316 18.31 -10.46 -14.55
N ALA A 317 18.03 -11.75 -14.47
CA ALA A 317 18.70 -12.78 -15.28
C ALA A 317 18.50 -12.54 -16.79
N ASP A 318 17.33 -12.04 -17.19
CA ASP A 318 17.02 -11.65 -18.57
C ASP A 318 17.59 -10.28 -18.98
N GLY A 319 18.22 -9.53 -18.06
CA GLY A 319 18.80 -8.20 -18.33
C GLY A 319 17.76 -7.10 -18.53
N ARG A 320 16.52 -7.32 -18.12
CA ARG A 320 15.38 -6.41 -18.31
C ARG A 320 15.26 -5.36 -17.21
N THR A 321 15.84 -5.62 -16.04
CA THR A 321 15.87 -4.67 -14.92
C THR A 321 17.19 -4.79 -14.14
N PRO A 322 17.75 -3.69 -13.59
CA PRO A 322 18.90 -3.77 -12.71
C PRO A 322 18.57 -4.46 -11.37
N LYS A 323 19.60 -5.00 -10.70
CA LYS A 323 19.45 -5.66 -9.39
C LYS A 323 19.11 -4.73 -8.22
N THR A 324 19.07 -3.41 -8.44
CA THR A 324 18.80 -2.40 -7.40
C THR A 324 17.41 -2.53 -6.79
N GLY A 325 16.38 -2.84 -7.59
CA GLY A 325 15.02 -3.06 -7.09
C GLY A 325 14.93 -4.25 -6.13
N LEU A 326 15.55 -5.37 -6.50
CA LEU A 326 15.63 -6.56 -5.65
C LEU A 326 16.43 -6.31 -4.37
N ALA A 327 17.57 -5.64 -4.47
CA ALA A 327 18.38 -5.26 -3.31
C ALA A 327 17.58 -4.36 -2.33
N TRP A 328 16.81 -3.41 -2.87
CA TRP A 328 15.92 -2.58 -2.06
C TRP A 328 14.80 -3.39 -1.40
N MET A 329 14.18 -4.36 -2.08
CA MET A 329 13.19 -5.25 -1.43
C MET A 329 13.79 -6.00 -0.24
N LEU A 330 14.99 -6.53 -0.42
CA LEU A 330 15.73 -7.30 0.59
C LEU A 330 16.33 -6.42 1.70
N GLY A 331 16.41 -5.10 1.49
CA GLY A 331 17.02 -4.18 2.45
C GLY A 331 18.54 -4.33 2.54
N VAL A 332 19.20 -4.73 1.45
CA VAL A 332 20.64 -4.94 1.36
C VAL A 332 21.26 -4.02 0.30
N PRO A 333 22.56 -3.69 0.40
CA PRO A 333 23.25 -2.98 -0.67
C PRO A 333 23.23 -3.79 -1.98
N ALA A 334 23.05 -3.10 -3.13
CA ALA A 334 23.00 -3.78 -4.42
C ALA A 334 24.30 -4.51 -4.76
N ASP A 335 25.45 -4.00 -4.32
CA ASP A 335 26.76 -4.62 -4.56
C ASP A 335 26.94 -5.94 -3.79
N ASP A 336 26.25 -6.09 -2.66
CA ASP A 336 26.28 -7.31 -1.84
C ASP A 336 25.34 -8.42 -2.37
N LEU A 337 24.50 -8.09 -3.35
CA LEU A 337 23.56 -9.02 -3.95
C LEU A 337 24.24 -9.84 -5.06
N ASP A 338 24.46 -11.12 -4.77
CA ASP A 338 24.98 -12.13 -5.71
C ASP A 338 23.81 -12.79 -6.46
N VAL A 339 23.58 -12.34 -7.69
CA VAL A 339 22.51 -12.82 -8.58
C VAL A 339 23.05 -12.95 -10.00
N GLU A 340 22.46 -13.85 -10.78
CA GLU A 340 22.77 -13.98 -12.20
C GLU A 340 22.38 -12.70 -12.94
N VAL A 341 23.36 -12.07 -13.58
CA VAL A 341 23.17 -10.90 -14.44
C VAL A 341 23.74 -11.26 -15.81
N PRO A 342 23.08 -10.93 -16.93
CA PRO A 342 23.59 -11.25 -18.23
C PRO A 342 24.98 -10.66 -18.42
N VAL A 343 25.87 -11.45 -19.00
CA VAL A 343 27.20 -10.97 -19.39
C VAL A 343 26.99 -9.86 -20.41
N PRO A 344 27.53 -8.64 -20.19
CA PRO A 344 27.44 -7.58 -21.17
C PRO A 344 27.99 -8.12 -22.49
N GLU A 345 27.19 -8.14 -23.55
CA GLU A 345 27.73 -8.40 -24.87
C GLU A 345 28.80 -7.33 -25.12
N THR A 346 30.06 -7.75 -25.22
CA THR A 346 31.14 -6.88 -25.67
C THR A 346 30.89 -6.60 -27.14
N VAL A 347 30.07 -5.61 -27.43
CA VAL A 347 29.95 -5.09 -28.79
C VAL A 347 31.28 -4.39 -29.07
N ALA A 348 32.07 -4.95 -29.98
CA ALA A 348 33.30 -4.32 -30.40
C ALA A 348 32.96 -2.91 -30.93
N VAL A 349 33.76 -1.90 -30.59
CA VAL A 349 33.53 -0.53 -31.06
C VAL A 349 33.51 -0.50 -32.60
N GLU A 350 34.25 -1.41 -33.23
CA GLU A 350 34.23 -1.64 -34.67
C GLU A 350 32.85 -2.06 -35.22
N ASP A 351 32.07 -2.86 -34.49
CA ASP A 351 30.74 -3.34 -34.92
C ASP A 351 29.68 -2.24 -34.78
N LEU A 352 29.73 -1.45 -33.70
CA LEU A 352 28.91 -0.24 -33.52
C LEU A 352 29.19 0.81 -34.62
N LEU A 353 30.46 0.95 -35.01
CA LEU A 353 30.87 1.85 -36.09
C LEU A 353 30.48 1.31 -37.48
N ALA A 354 30.39 -0.01 -37.65
CA ALA A 354 29.91 -0.62 -38.89
C ALA A 354 28.41 -0.39 -39.08
N ASP A 355 27.60 -0.57 -38.04
CA ASP A 355 26.15 -0.34 -38.08
C ASP A 355 25.78 1.13 -38.33
N LEU A 356 26.55 2.08 -37.78
CA LEU A 356 26.39 3.51 -38.08
C LEU A 356 26.81 3.88 -39.52
N ARG A 357 27.68 3.08 -40.15
CA ARG A 357 28.13 3.30 -41.55
C ARG A 357 27.27 2.58 -42.58
N THR A 358 26.46 1.60 -42.17
CA THR A 358 25.53 0.87 -43.04
C THR A 358 24.13 1.45 -43.07
N SER A 359 23.84 2.54 -42.34
CA SER A 359 22.66 3.36 -42.65
C SER A 359 22.84 3.92 -44.06
N PRO A 360 22.00 3.54 -45.05
CA PRO A 360 22.11 4.11 -46.38
C PRO A 360 21.69 5.57 -46.29
N GLU A 361 22.67 6.47 -46.35
CA GLU A 361 22.41 7.80 -46.86
C GLU A 361 21.93 7.64 -48.31
N GLY A 362 20.65 7.90 -48.53
CA GLY A 362 20.08 8.16 -49.85
C GLY A 362 18.75 7.44 -50.08
N SER A 363 17.65 8.19 -50.08
CA SER A 363 17.27 8.96 -51.27
C SER A 363 16.06 9.87 -51.01
#